data_AF-A0A8S3H2G9-F1
#
_entry.id   AF-A0A8S3H2G9-F1
#
_cell.length_a   1.000
_cell.length_b   1.000
_cell.length_c   1.000
_cell.angle_alpha   90.00
_cell.angle_beta   90.00
_cell.angle_gamma   90.00
#
_symmetry.space_group_name_H-M   'P 1'
#
loop_
_entity.id
_entity.type
_entity.pdbx_description
1 polymer ?
#
loop_
_entity_poly.entity_id
_entity_poly.type
_entity_poly.pdbx_seq_one_letter_code
_entity_poly.pdbx_strand_id
1 'polypeptide(L)'
;RNEEFADLEAEFSPNLVNSTVYIMSITLQIATFAVNYQGYPFMESLRSNKPLLYSILFSFTLVLCLIFNLIPQLTEQFQIVLMPDDMRLIVFYVVMGDVILAYAIDRVLAFFLGQAKLKQY
;
A
#
# COMPACT_ATOMS: atom_id res chain seq x y z
N ARG A 1 -2.82 31.58 14.22
CA ARG A 1 -3.05 30.84 12.96
C ARG A 1 -4.56 30.65 12.86
N ASN A 2 -5.23 31.41 11.99
CA ASN A 2 -6.67 31.22 11.78
C ASN A 2 -6.81 29.87 11.07
N GLU A 3 -7.40 28.89 11.75
CA GLU A 3 -7.66 27.59 11.14
C GLU A 3 -8.90 27.75 10.27
N GLU A 4 -8.65 27.88 8.97
CA GLU A 4 -9.69 27.84 7.96
C GLU A 4 -10.16 26.39 7.85
N PHE A 5 -11.36 26.12 8.36
CA PHE A 5 -11.93 24.78 8.36
C PHE A 5 -12.20 24.34 6.91
N ALA A 6 -11.86 23.09 6.59
CA ALA A 6 -12.17 22.52 5.28
C ALA A 6 -13.69 22.50 5.07
N ASP A 7 -14.15 22.99 3.92
CA ASP A 7 -15.54 22.90 3.51
C ASP A 7 -15.88 21.45 3.13
N LEU A 8 -16.70 20.80 3.96
CA LEU A 8 -17.05 19.38 3.80
C LEU A 8 -18.10 19.13 2.71
N GLU A 9 -18.79 20.18 2.25
CA GLU A 9 -19.83 20.11 1.20
C GLU A 9 -19.28 20.53 -0.18
N ALA A 10 -17.97 20.83 -0.28
CA ALA A 10 -17.34 21.20 -1.52
C ALA A 10 -17.33 20.04 -2.53
N GLU A 11 -17.53 20.37 -3.82
CA GLU A 11 -17.43 19.38 -4.89
C GLU A 11 -16.02 18.79 -4.99
N PHE A 12 -15.93 17.50 -5.30
CA PHE A 12 -14.64 16.83 -5.47
C PHE A 12 -13.86 17.48 -6.61
N SER A 13 -12.66 17.96 -6.29
CA SER A 13 -11.67 18.42 -7.27
C SER A 13 -10.38 17.61 -7.13
N PRO A 14 -9.82 17.10 -8.24
CA PRO A 14 -8.51 16.45 -8.23
C PRO A 14 -7.45 17.42 -7.70
N ASN A 15 -6.73 17.01 -6.67
CA ASN A 15 -5.65 17.80 -6.12
C ASN A 15 -4.53 16.91 -5.57
N LEU A 16 -3.43 17.54 -5.20
CA LEU A 16 -2.21 16.85 -4.78
C LEU A 16 -2.39 16.07 -3.47
N VAL A 17 -3.17 16.61 -2.53
CA VAL A 17 -3.47 15.97 -1.24
C VAL A 17 -4.30 14.70 -1.47
N ASN A 18 -5.38 14.79 -2.25
CA ASN A 18 -6.26 13.67 -2.58
C ASN A 18 -5.48 12.55 -3.28
N SER A 19 -4.65 12.91 -4.26
CA SER A 19 -3.79 11.98 -4.98
C SER A 19 -2.84 11.22 -4.05
N THR A 20 -2.23 11.95 -3.11
CA THR A 20 -1.25 11.39 -2.17
C THR A 20 -1.93 10.48 -1.16
N VAL A 21 -3.03 10.93 -0.56
CA VAL A 21 -3.82 10.14 0.39
C VAL A 21 -4.37 8.89 -0.28
N TYR A 22 -4.84 8.98 -1.53
CA TYR A 22 -5.28 7.83 -2.29
C TYR A 22 -4.15 6.81 -2.46
N ILE A 23 -2.99 7.21 -2.97
CA ILE A 23 -1.82 6.33 -3.16
C ILE A 23 -1.39 5.67 -1.84
N MET A 24 -1.31 6.44 -0.76
CA MET A 24 -0.96 5.91 0.56
C MET A 24 -2.01 4.90 1.03
N SER A 25 -3.30 5.20 0.86
CA SER A 25 -4.39 4.34 1.33
C SER A 25 -4.45 3.01 0.59
N ILE A 26 -4.30 3.01 -0.74
CA ILE A 26 -4.27 1.76 -1.52
C ILE A 26 -3.03 0.94 -1.20
N THR A 27 -1.88 1.59 -1.00
CA THR A 27 -0.65 0.88 -0.62
C THR A 27 -0.81 0.24 0.75
N LEU A 28 -1.37 0.97 1.73
CA LEU A 28 -1.63 0.46 3.07
C LEU A 28 -2.55 -0.76 3.03
N GLN A 29 -3.59 -0.75 2.19
CA GLN A 29 -4.49 -1.89 2.02
C GLN A 29 -3.75 -3.12 1.47
N ILE A 30 -2.92 -2.93 0.43
CA ILE A 30 -2.11 -4.01 -0.15
C ILE A 30 -1.09 -4.53 0.87
N ALA A 31 -0.40 -3.64 1.58
CA ALA A 31 0.60 -3.97 2.60
C ALA A 31 -0.02 -4.73 3.76
N THR A 32 -1.17 -4.26 4.27
CA THR A 32 -1.92 -4.93 5.33
C THR A 32 -2.26 -6.36 4.91
N PHE A 33 -2.77 -6.54 3.70
CA PHE A 33 -3.10 -7.86 3.19
C PHE A 33 -1.85 -8.73 3.04
N ALA A 34 -0.77 -8.21 2.45
CA ALA A 34 0.45 -8.96 2.17
C ALA A 34 1.21 -9.37 3.45
N VAL A 35 1.30 -8.48 4.44
CA VAL A 35 2.02 -8.72 5.70
C VAL A 35 1.22 -9.64 6.62
N ASN A 36 -0.09 -9.44 6.73
CA ASN A 36 -0.94 -10.27 7.60
C ASN A 36 -1.28 -11.64 7.02
N TYR A 37 -0.95 -11.91 5.75
CA TYR A 37 -1.11 -13.23 5.16
C TYR A 37 -0.14 -14.23 5.81
N GLN A 38 -0.61 -14.89 6.87
CA GLN A 38 0.12 -15.97 7.52
C GLN A 38 -0.11 -17.27 6.76
N GLY A 39 0.97 -17.91 6.32
CA GLY A 39 0.93 -19.19 5.62
C GLY A 39 0.62 -20.36 6.57
N TYR A 40 1.41 -21.42 6.49
CA TYR A 40 1.21 -22.60 7.34
C TYR A 40 1.16 -22.23 8.84
N PRO A 41 0.34 -22.94 9.64
CA PRO A 41 -0.35 -24.20 9.30
C PRO A 41 -1.81 -24.05 8.82
N PHE A 42 -2.37 -22.85 8.79
CA PHE A 42 -3.79 -22.62 8.47
C PHE A 42 -4.06 -22.17 7.03
N MET A 43 -3.05 -21.62 6.34
CA MET A 43 -3.14 -21.23 4.94
C MET A 43 -1.94 -21.76 4.16
N GLU A 44 -2.06 -21.81 2.84
CA GLU A 44 -0.91 -22.08 1.98
C GLU A 44 0.11 -20.95 2.08
N SER A 45 1.38 -21.27 1.82
CA SER A 45 2.39 -20.21 1.72
C SER A 45 2.04 -19.25 0.58
N LEU A 46 2.36 -17.96 0.73
CA LEU A 46 2.10 -16.96 -0.31
C LEU A 46 2.74 -17.34 -1.67
N ARG A 47 3.87 -18.06 -1.65
CA ARG A 47 4.55 -18.56 -2.85
C ARG A 47 3.82 -19.73 -3.51
N SER A 48 3.09 -20.52 -2.73
CA SER A 48 2.26 -21.62 -3.24
C SER A 48 0.96 -21.09 -3.84
N ASN A 49 0.37 -20.05 -3.23
CA ASN A 49 -0.83 -19.39 -3.73
C ASN A 49 -0.52 -18.40 -4.87
N LYS A 50 -0.26 -18.94 -6.07
CA LYS A 50 0.12 -18.15 -7.26
C LYS A 50 -0.89 -17.05 -7.63
N PRO A 51 -2.22 -17.29 -7.63
CA PRO A 51 -3.18 -16.23 -7.92
C PRO A 51 -3.02 -15.04 -6.97
N LEU A 52 -2.86 -15.32 -5.68
CA LEU A 52 -2.71 -14.27 -4.68
C LEU A 52 -1.39 -13.52 -4.81
N LEU A 53 -0.29 -14.25 -5.05
CA LEU A 53 1.02 -13.66 -5.29
C LEU A 53 0.98 -12.70 -6.48
N TYR A 54 0.39 -13.12 -7.60
CA TYR A 54 0.26 -12.29 -8.79
C TYR A 54 -0.63 -11.07 -8.55
N SER A 55 -1.74 -11.21 -7.80
CA SER A 55 -2.59 -10.08 -7.45
C SER A 55 -1.84 -9.03 -6.62
N ILE A 56 -1.03 -9.44 -5.65
CA ILE A 56 -0.24 -8.51 -4.83
C ILE A 56 0.84 -7.82 -5.68
N LEU A 57 1.59 -8.59 -6.49
CA LEU A 57 2.63 -8.03 -7.37
C LEU A 57 2.04 -7.06 -8.40
N PHE A 58 0.91 -7.42 -9.00
CA PHE A 58 0.20 -6.56 -9.93
C PHE A 58 -0.28 -5.27 -9.25
N SER A 59 -0.84 -5.37 -8.05
CA SER A 59 -1.32 -4.20 -7.30
C SER A 59 -0.18 -3.25 -6.92
N PHE A 60 0.96 -3.76 -6.46
CA PHE A 60 2.14 -2.93 -6.22
C PHE A 60 2.67 -2.29 -7.51
N THR A 61 2.66 -3.03 -8.62
CA THR A 61 3.06 -2.48 -9.92
C THR A 61 2.14 -1.34 -10.33
N LEU A 62 0.82 -1.48 -10.15
CA LEU A 62 -0.13 -0.40 -10.42
C LEU A 62 0.13 0.83 -9.56
N VAL A 63 0.40 0.66 -8.26
CA VAL A 63 0.79 1.77 -7.37
C VAL A 63 2.01 2.51 -7.92
N LEU A 64 3.05 1.78 -8.34
CA LEU A 64 4.25 2.39 -8.93
C LEU A 64 3.94 3.11 -10.25
N CYS A 65 3.09 2.53 -11.11
CA CYS A 65 2.64 3.18 -12.33
C CYS A 65 1.91 4.49 -12.05
N LEU A 66 1.09 4.56 -10.99
CA LEU A 66 0.39 5.77 -10.57
C LEU A 66 1.34 6.83 -10.00
N ILE A 67 2.28 6.44 -9.12
CA ILE A 67 3.28 7.35 -8.54
C ILE A 67 4.13 7.99 -9.64
N PHE A 68 4.64 7.19 -10.58
CA PHE A 68 5.53 7.67 -11.63
C PHE A 68 4.80 8.16 -12.89
N ASN A 69 3.47 8.14 -12.90
CA ASN A 69 2.64 8.48 -14.04
C ASN A 69 3.07 7.76 -15.33
N LEU A 70 3.38 6.46 -15.23
CA LEU A 70 3.87 5.65 -16.37
C LEU A 70 2.78 5.36 -17.40
N ILE A 71 1.52 5.35 -16.95
CA ILE A 71 0.34 5.12 -17.78
C ILE A 71 -0.64 6.28 -17.56
N PRO A 72 -0.57 7.35 -18.37
CA PRO A 72 -1.36 8.56 -18.17
C PRO A 72 -2.88 8.31 -18.15
N GLN A 73 -3.35 7.35 -18.95
CA GLN A 73 -4.77 6.96 -19.00
C GLN A 73 -5.27 6.44 -17.65
N LEU A 74 -4.40 5.73 -16.93
CA LEU A 74 -4.71 5.21 -15.61
C LEU A 74 -4.78 6.36 -14.61
N THR A 75 -3.77 7.23 -14.61
CA THR A 75 -3.69 8.41 -13.75
C THR A 75 -4.92 9.31 -13.91
N GLU A 76 -5.36 9.55 -15.16
CA GLU A 76 -6.57 10.31 -15.48
C GLU A 76 -7.85 9.62 -14.96
N GLN A 77 -7.98 8.31 -15.18
CA GLN A 77 -9.13 7.53 -14.68
C GLN A 77 -9.24 7.58 -13.15
N PHE A 78 -8.12 7.54 -12.44
CA PHE A 78 -8.08 7.65 -10.98
C PHE A 78 -8.08 9.09 -10.46
N GLN A 79 -8.18 10.09 -11.35
CA GLN A 79 -8.17 11.51 -11.00
C GLN A 79 -6.95 11.90 -10.16
N ILE A 80 -5.79 11.31 -10.48
CA ILE A 80 -4.52 11.56 -9.82
C ILE A 80 -3.84 12.75 -10.51
N VAL A 81 -3.44 13.73 -9.72
CA VAL A 81 -2.70 14.90 -10.20
C VAL A 81 -1.22 14.57 -10.28
N LEU A 82 -0.56 15.03 -11.34
CA LEU A 82 0.87 14.87 -11.51
C LEU A 82 1.63 15.55 -10.36
N MET A 83 2.34 14.74 -9.58
CA MET A 83 3.10 15.23 -8.44
C MET A 83 4.42 15.88 -8.90
N PRO A 84 4.83 17.01 -8.28
CA PRO A 84 6.19 17.52 -8.44
C PRO A 84 7.24 16.45 -8.12
N ASP A 85 8.39 16.48 -8.80
CA ASP A 85 9.41 15.42 -8.69
C ASP A 85 9.87 15.17 -7.24
N ASP A 86 10.11 16.23 -6.48
CA ASP A 86 10.52 16.15 -5.07
C ASP A 86 9.49 15.41 -4.22
N MET A 87 8.22 15.78 -4.38
CA MET A 87 7.12 15.16 -3.63
C MET A 87 6.88 13.72 -4.07
N ARG A 88 6.99 13.43 -5.36
CA ARG A 88 6.83 12.10 -5.91
C ARG A 88 7.85 11.13 -5.32
N LEU A 89 9.11 11.54 -5.21
CA LEU A 89 10.16 10.75 -4.57
C LEU A 89 9.89 10.55 -3.09
N ILE A 90 9.41 11.58 -2.38
CA ILE A 90 9.01 11.45 -0.98
C ILE A 90 7.90 10.39 -0.83
N VAL A 91 6.82 10.49 -1.62
CA VAL A 91 5.72 9.52 -1.59
C VAL A 91 6.21 8.11 -1.89
N PHE A 92 7.07 7.95 -2.90
CA PHE A 92 7.69 6.67 -3.23
C PHE A 92 8.46 6.08 -2.05
N TYR A 93 9.36 6.85 -1.43
CA TYR A 93 10.16 6.37 -0.30
C TYR A 93 9.31 6.08 0.94
N VAL A 94 8.26 6.88 1.20
CA VAL A 94 7.34 6.65 2.30
C VAL A 94 6.57 5.35 2.09
N VAL A 95 6.02 5.12 0.90
CA VAL A 95 5.31 3.88 0.55
C VAL A 95 6.22 2.66 0.66
N MET A 96 7.42 2.74 0.10
CA MET A 96 8.38 1.63 0.18
C MET A 96 8.82 1.37 1.63
N GLY A 97 9.08 2.44 2.37
CA GLY A 97 9.45 2.38 3.78
C GLY A 97 8.36 1.75 4.65
N ASP A 98 7.10 2.14 4.45
CA ASP A 98 5.93 1.60 5.16
C ASP A 98 5.82 0.07 4.97
N VAL A 99 5.85 -0.40 3.72
CA VAL A 99 5.76 -1.83 3.40
C VAL A 99 6.92 -2.62 4.01
N ILE A 100 8.15 -2.13 3.85
CA ILE A 100 9.36 -2.80 4.35
C ILE A 100 9.35 -2.84 5.88
N LEU A 101 9.01 -1.73 6.53
CA LEU A 101 9.01 -1.61 7.98
C LEU A 101 7.89 -2.47 8.59
N ALA A 102 6.69 -2.45 8.03
CA ALA A 102 5.59 -3.29 8.47
C ALA A 102 5.95 -4.78 8.38
N TYR A 103 6.54 -5.21 7.26
CA TYR A 103 7.03 -6.58 7.09
C TYR A 103 8.16 -6.92 8.08
N ALA A 104 9.13 -6.02 8.27
CA ALA A 104 10.24 -6.24 9.18
C ALA A 104 9.75 -6.39 10.63
N ILE A 105 8.85 -5.51 11.08
CA ILE A 105 8.25 -5.56 12.41
C ILE A 105 7.47 -6.87 12.59
N ASP A 106 6.64 -7.28 11.60
CA ASP A 106 5.94 -8.57 11.64
C ASP A 106 6.92 -9.74 11.83
N ARG A 107 8.01 -9.78 11.07
CA ARG A 107 9.00 -10.88 11.18
C ARG A 107 9.75 -10.88 12.51
N VAL A 108 10.09 -9.69 13.02
CA VAL A 108 10.73 -9.55 14.33
C VAL A 108 9.78 -10.02 15.44
N LEU A 109 8.52 -9.60 15.40
CA LEU A 109 7.52 -10.03 16.38
C LEU A 109 7.25 -11.54 16.29
N ALA A 110 7.10 -12.07 15.07
CA ALA A 110 6.91 -13.52 14.87
C ALA A 110 8.11 -14.34 15.35
N PHE A 111 9.33 -13.79 15.30
CA PHE A 111 10.53 -14.42 15.83
C PHE A 111 10.53 -14.45 17.36
N PHE A 112 10.21 -13.32 18.02
CA PHE A 112 10.24 -13.22 19.48
C PHE A 112 9.03 -13.87 20.18
N LEU A 113 7.82 -13.70 19.63
CA LEU A 113 6.58 -14.22 20.22
C LEU A 113 6.27 -15.66 19.78
N GLY A 114 7.02 -16.18 18.81
CA GLY A 114 6.80 -17.50 18.23
C GLY A 114 5.62 -17.53 17.24
N GLN A 115 5.70 -18.42 16.25
CA GLN A 115 4.59 -18.66 15.32
C GLN A 115 3.57 -19.60 15.96
N ALA A 116 2.27 -19.36 15.70
CA ALA A 116 1.20 -20.26 16.12
C ALA A 116 1.41 -21.66 15.52
N LYS A 117 1.89 -22.61 16.32
CA LYS A 117 2.04 -24.01 15.93
C LYS A 117 0.77 -24.77 16.29
N LEU A 118 0.14 -25.42 15.31
CA LEU A 118 -0.90 -26.40 15.58
C LEU A 118 -0.30 -27.62 16.28
N LYS A 119 -0.91 -28.04 17.38
CA LYS A 119 -0.62 -29.32 18.03
C LYS A 119 -1.18 -30.42 17.12
N GLN A 120 -0.30 -31.14 16.42
CA GLN A 120 -0.68 -32.35 15.69
C GLN A 120 -1.09 -33.41 16.72
N TYR A 121 -2.34 -33.88 16.66
CA TYR A 121 -2.85 -35.02 17.42
C TYR A 121 -2.68 -36.30 16.61
#